data_AF-A0A7Y9XXB3-F1
#
_entry.id   AF-A0A7Y9XXB3-F1
#
_cell.length_a   1.000
_cell.length_b   1.000
_cell.length_c   1.000
_cell.angle_alpha   90.00
_cell.angle_beta   90.00
_cell.angle_gamma   90.00
#
_symmetry.space_group_name_H-M   'P 1'
#
loop_
_entity.id
_entity.type
_entity.pdbx_description
1 polymer ?
#
loop_
_entity_poly.entity_id
_entity_poly.type
_entity_poly.pdbx_seq_one_letter_code
_entity_poly.pdbx_strand_id
1 'polypeptide(L)'
;MTLQSARFNTSSTLRGAAINSPPLRSGARGRAVHLVQFALIDAGHAMPRSIGGSMSPDGIYGTETANAVRAYQTSKGLTADGEVGRNTMAALDAQFRRPSHTVHAHFRSISLTNVPFEQSLRNAQTVYGQYGIDFRYAEGQSLLLTPAQEALFDRIDQQCNWNISSGEYDQLHNLGPPCPANHVKVYFVNRMRGVLGCGGHKPGRPAATVAKEAWRWDMGHEVGHVLLTSSFVPVHHAHPRNLMNAFPADNATIKILTLAQVRKMRSHPCCAGP
;
A
#
# COMPACT_ATOMS: atom_id res chain seq x y z
N MET A 1 -21.87 7.45 12.02
CA MET A 1 -22.18 6.53 10.90
C MET A 1 -21.05 5.52 10.74
N THR A 2 -21.31 4.37 10.12
CA THR A 2 -20.25 3.42 9.75
C THR A 2 -19.59 3.89 8.46
N LEU A 3 -18.27 4.06 8.49
CA LEU A 3 -17.47 4.44 7.31
C LEU A 3 -17.27 3.22 6.41
N GLN A 4 -17.55 3.36 5.12
CA GLN A 4 -17.48 2.28 4.14
C GLN A 4 -16.18 2.29 3.34
N SER A 5 -15.61 3.47 3.08
CA SER A 5 -14.37 3.58 2.32
C SER A 5 -13.21 2.91 3.05
N ALA A 6 -12.46 2.06 2.33
CA ALA A 6 -11.19 1.50 2.82
C ALA A 6 -10.18 2.58 3.24
N ARG A 7 -10.37 3.83 2.76
CA ARG A 7 -9.60 4.98 3.20
C ARG A 7 -9.77 5.30 4.67
N PHE A 8 -10.97 5.16 5.21
CA PHE A 8 -11.30 5.70 6.53
C PHE A 8 -11.75 4.64 7.53
N ASN A 9 -12.29 3.52 7.04
CA ASN A 9 -12.99 2.53 7.87
C ASN A 9 -12.10 1.83 8.92
N THR A 10 -10.77 1.81 8.73
CA THR A 10 -9.81 1.23 9.68
C THR A 10 -9.27 2.23 10.71
N SER A 11 -9.69 3.50 10.68
CA SER A 11 -9.27 4.53 11.64
C SER A 11 -10.32 4.73 12.73
N SER A 12 -10.00 4.37 13.98
CA SER A 12 -10.87 4.63 15.14
C SER A 12 -11.13 6.13 15.33
N THR A 13 -10.12 6.98 15.13
CA THR A 13 -10.26 8.43 15.20
C THR A 13 -11.25 8.96 14.17
N LEU A 14 -11.20 8.49 12.92
CA LEU A 14 -12.16 8.93 11.90
C LEU A 14 -13.56 8.36 12.13
N ARG A 15 -13.69 7.16 12.71
CA ARG A 15 -14.99 6.64 13.18
C ARG A 15 -15.58 7.51 14.28
N GLY A 16 -14.77 8.00 15.23
CA GLY A 16 -15.17 8.97 16.24
C GLY A 16 -15.60 10.31 15.62
N ALA A 17 -14.81 10.84 14.68
CA ALA A 17 -15.15 12.06 13.94
C ALA A 17 -16.49 11.93 13.18
N ALA A 18 -16.76 10.75 12.60
CA ALA A 18 -18.01 10.45 11.89
C ALA A 18 -19.26 10.40 12.79
N ILE A 19 -19.10 10.51 14.11
CA ILE A 19 -20.19 10.69 15.09
C ILE A 19 -20.00 11.94 15.95
N ASN A 20 -19.08 12.85 15.60
CA ASN A 20 -18.69 14.04 16.36
C ASN A 20 -18.16 13.73 17.77
N SER A 21 -17.40 12.64 17.94
CA SER A 21 -16.89 12.20 19.25
C SER A 21 -15.37 11.95 19.26
N PRO A 22 -14.52 13.00 19.29
CA PRO A 22 -14.79 14.37 18.82
C PRO A 22 -14.56 14.49 17.30
N PRO A 23 -14.99 15.58 16.64
CA PRO A 23 -14.57 15.91 15.28
C PRO A 23 -13.04 16.13 15.21
N LEU A 24 -12.46 15.96 14.01
CA LEU A 24 -11.05 16.30 13.76
C LEU A 24 -10.93 17.80 13.47
N ARG A 25 -9.98 18.47 14.13
CA ARG A 25 -9.79 19.93 14.03
C ARG A 25 -8.33 20.32 14.29
N SER A 26 -8.06 21.62 14.21
CA SER A 26 -6.73 22.20 14.44
C SER A 26 -6.05 21.65 15.69
N GLY A 27 -4.77 21.29 15.55
CA GLY A 27 -3.97 20.66 16.59
C GLY A 27 -3.96 19.12 16.56
N ALA A 28 -4.92 18.48 15.89
CA ALA A 28 -4.91 17.04 15.70
C ALA A 28 -3.70 16.60 14.84
N ARG A 29 -3.19 15.39 15.09
CA ARG A 29 -2.03 14.83 14.37
C ARG A 29 -2.17 13.34 14.11
N GLY A 30 -1.39 12.84 13.16
CA GLY A 30 -1.20 11.41 12.89
C GLY A 30 -1.98 10.89 11.69
N ARG A 31 -2.11 9.57 11.61
CA ARG A 31 -2.63 8.86 10.44
C ARG A 31 -4.03 9.31 10.01
N ALA A 32 -4.92 9.62 10.96
CA ALA A 32 -6.27 10.10 10.65
C ALA A 32 -6.23 11.43 9.86
N VAL A 33 -5.39 12.37 10.29
CA VAL A 33 -5.18 13.64 9.58
C VAL A 33 -4.54 13.39 8.22
N HIS A 34 -3.53 12.52 8.13
CA HIS A 34 -2.89 12.18 6.85
C HIS A 34 -3.91 11.65 5.83
N LEU A 35 -4.82 10.76 6.25
CA LEU A 35 -5.86 10.20 5.37
C LEU A 35 -6.86 11.26 4.89
N VAL A 36 -7.28 12.17 5.78
CA VAL A 36 -8.13 13.31 5.41
C VAL A 36 -7.40 14.23 4.44
N GLN A 37 -6.14 14.59 4.73
CA GLN A 37 -5.36 15.45 3.86
C GLN A 37 -5.22 14.83 2.46
N PHE A 38 -4.93 13.53 2.39
CA PHE A 38 -4.86 12.81 1.13
C PHE A 38 -6.19 12.83 0.37
N ALA A 39 -7.30 12.65 1.09
CA ALA A 39 -8.65 12.72 0.51
C ALA A 39 -8.99 14.11 -0.03
N LEU A 40 -8.62 15.18 0.69
CA LEU A 40 -8.83 16.56 0.23
C LEU A 40 -8.00 16.84 -1.03
N ILE A 41 -6.75 16.39 -1.09
CA ILE A 41 -5.89 16.52 -2.28
C ILE A 41 -6.50 15.77 -3.47
N ASP A 42 -6.93 14.51 -3.28
CA ASP A 42 -7.60 13.73 -4.32
C ASP A 42 -8.95 14.37 -4.73
N ALA A 43 -9.59 15.14 -3.86
CA ALA A 43 -10.82 15.90 -4.14
C ALA A 43 -10.56 17.28 -4.79
N GLY A 44 -9.30 17.62 -5.10
CA GLY A 44 -8.93 18.88 -5.77
C GLY A 44 -8.61 20.05 -4.83
N HIS A 45 -8.54 19.82 -3.51
CA HIS A 45 -8.18 20.84 -2.52
C HIS A 45 -6.70 20.73 -2.17
N ALA A 46 -5.86 21.49 -2.89
CA ALA A 46 -4.42 21.47 -2.75
C ALA A 46 -3.94 21.95 -1.37
N MET A 47 -2.86 21.34 -0.88
CA MET A 47 -2.19 21.70 0.37
C MET A 47 -0.66 21.69 0.16
N PRO A 48 -0.10 22.67 -0.56
CA PRO A 48 1.31 22.68 -0.94
C PRO A 48 2.28 22.70 0.26
N ARG A 49 1.90 23.25 1.42
CA ARG A 49 2.77 23.25 2.60
C ARG A 49 2.80 21.89 3.30
N SER A 50 1.65 21.21 3.39
CA SER A 50 1.56 19.88 4.01
C SER A 50 2.15 18.75 3.17
N ILE A 51 2.59 19.00 1.92
CA ILE A 51 3.19 17.99 1.03
C ILE A 51 4.72 18.09 0.89
N GLY A 52 5.39 18.99 1.60
CA GLY A 52 6.83 19.23 1.48
C GLY A 52 7.74 18.37 2.36
N GLY A 53 7.17 17.55 3.26
CA GLY A 53 7.92 16.77 4.24
C GLY A 53 8.12 15.29 3.87
N SER A 54 8.88 14.57 4.69
CA SER A 54 9.11 13.12 4.57
C SER A 54 7.81 12.32 4.72
N MET A 55 6.92 12.72 5.63
CA MET A 55 5.51 12.34 5.55
C MET A 55 4.80 13.39 4.71
N SER A 56 4.36 13.02 3.51
CA SER A 56 3.62 13.89 2.60
C SER A 56 2.35 13.17 2.17
N PRO A 57 1.15 13.56 2.59
CA PRO A 57 0.84 14.65 3.53
C PRO A 57 1.39 14.44 4.96
N ASP A 58 1.68 15.55 5.66
CA ASP A 58 2.36 15.59 6.97
C ASP A 58 1.57 14.98 8.15
N GLY A 59 0.26 14.80 8.00
CA GLY A 59 -0.62 14.35 9.06
C GLY A 59 -0.74 15.33 10.23
N ILE A 60 -0.54 16.63 10.00
CA ILE A 60 -0.70 17.69 11.00
C ILE A 60 -1.88 18.59 10.60
N TYR A 61 -2.87 18.69 11.47
CA TYR A 61 -4.05 19.51 11.20
C TYR A 61 -3.74 20.96 11.57
N GLY A 62 -3.09 21.66 10.64
CA GLY A 62 -2.77 23.09 10.76
C GLY A 62 -3.77 23.97 10.01
N THR A 63 -3.43 25.26 9.90
CA THR A 63 -4.22 26.26 9.18
C THR A 63 -4.50 25.88 7.73
N GLU A 64 -3.52 25.29 7.02
CA GLU A 64 -3.69 24.87 5.62
C GLU A 64 -4.73 23.76 5.49
N THR A 65 -4.69 22.75 6.37
CA THR A 65 -5.71 21.67 6.41
C THR A 65 -7.10 22.22 6.76
N ALA A 66 -7.20 23.11 7.76
CA ALA A 66 -8.47 23.74 8.11
C ALA A 66 -9.08 24.53 6.92
N ASN A 67 -8.24 25.26 6.17
CA ASN A 67 -8.67 25.98 4.98
C ASN A 67 -9.14 25.03 3.86
N ALA A 68 -8.41 23.94 3.62
CA ALA A 68 -8.79 22.92 2.64
C ALA A 68 -10.12 22.22 3.03
N VAL A 69 -10.34 21.96 4.32
CA VAL A 69 -11.62 21.43 4.82
C VAL A 69 -12.76 22.42 4.60
N ARG A 70 -12.58 23.72 4.91
CA ARG A 70 -13.60 24.73 4.61
C ARG A 70 -13.93 24.79 3.12
N ALA A 71 -12.91 24.77 2.26
CA ALA A 71 -13.12 24.76 0.81
C ALA A 71 -13.88 23.52 0.34
N TYR A 72 -13.56 22.34 0.89
CA TYR A 72 -14.28 21.10 0.61
C TYR A 72 -15.73 21.14 1.14
N GLN A 73 -15.95 21.64 2.34
CA GLN A 73 -17.30 21.80 2.89
C GLN A 73 -18.14 22.72 2.01
N THR A 74 -17.62 23.88 1.60
CA THR A 74 -18.29 24.78 0.66
C THR A 74 -18.60 24.07 -0.66
N SER A 75 -17.66 23.31 -1.24
CA SER A 75 -17.88 22.59 -2.50
C SER A 75 -18.93 21.47 -2.40
N LYS A 76 -19.25 21.01 -1.18
CA LYS A 76 -20.30 20.03 -0.89
C LYS A 76 -21.58 20.65 -0.33
N GLY A 77 -21.70 21.98 -0.26
CA GLY A 77 -22.86 22.65 0.31
C GLY A 77 -23.03 22.44 1.82
N LEU A 78 -21.95 22.17 2.53
CA LEU A 78 -21.91 22.01 3.99
C LEU A 78 -21.54 23.33 4.67
N THR A 79 -21.85 23.46 5.96
CA THR A 79 -21.30 24.53 6.79
C THR A 79 -19.77 24.47 6.79
N ALA A 80 -19.12 25.55 6.35
CA ALA A 80 -17.67 25.64 6.25
C ALA A 80 -17.02 26.03 7.59
N ASP A 81 -17.18 25.19 8.60
CA ASP A 81 -16.61 25.39 9.95
C ASP A 81 -15.12 24.99 10.05
N GLY A 82 -14.61 24.25 9.06
CA GLY A 82 -13.23 23.78 9.05
C GLY A 82 -12.95 22.61 9.99
N GLU A 83 -13.99 21.96 10.51
CA GLU A 83 -13.91 20.73 11.29
C GLU A 83 -14.33 19.51 10.44
N VAL A 84 -13.62 18.41 10.60
CA VAL A 84 -14.03 17.13 9.99
C VAL A 84 -14.90 16.40 11.00
N GLY A 85 -16.17 16.78 11.02
CA GLY A 85 -17.24 16.11 11.78
C GLY A 85 -18.07 15.14 10.94
N ARG A 86 -19.23 14.76 11.45
CA ARG A 86 -20.18 13.80 10.87
C ARG A 86 -20.47 14.08 9.39
N ASN A 87 -20.85 15.31 9.05
CA ASN A 87 -21.26 15.66 7.69
C ASN A 87 -20.07 15.68 6.73
N THR A 88 -18.93 16.23 7.15
CA THR A 88 -17.68 16.22 6.37
C THR A 88 -17.22 14.79 6.11
N MET A 89 -17.24 13.92 7.13
CA MET A 89 -16.89 12.51 6.99
C MET A 89 -17.87 11.76 6.08
N ALA A 90 -19.18 12.01 6.19
CA ALA A 90 -20.17 11.39 5.31
C ALA A 90 -19.91 11.72 3.84
N ALA A 91 -19.62 13.00 3.54
CA ALA A 91 -19.31 13.43 2.18
C ALA A 91 -18.00 12.80 1.67
N LEU A 92 -16.93 12.80 2.47
CA LEU A 92 -15.65 12.18 2.09
C LEU A 92 -15.81 10.67 1.88
N ASP A 93 -16.47 9.98 2.78
CA ASP A 93 -16.69 8.54 2.72
C ASP A 93 -17.49 8.15 1.48
N ALA A 94 -18.54 8.89 1.15
CA ALA A 94 -19.33 8.68 -0.05
C ALA A 94 -18.50 8.91 -1.33
N GLN A 95 -17.70 9.98 -1.38
CA GLN A 95 -16.86 10.30 -2.55
C GLN A 95 -15.77 9.25 -2.79
N PHE A 96 -15.15 8.74 -1.72
CA PHE A 96 -14.06 7.76 -1.82
C PHE A 96 -14.51 6.33 -1.48
N ARG A 97 -15.80 6.04 -1.61
CA ARG A 97 -16.36 4.71 -1.30
C ARG A 97 -15.82 3.63 -2.22
N ARG A 98 -15.68 3.94 -3.50
CA ARG A 98 -15.20 3.00 -4.52
C ARG A 98 -13.69 3.21 -4.75
N PRO A 99 -12.92 2.12 -4.92
CA PRO A 99 -11.55 2.24 -5.36
C PRO A 99 -11.49 2.86 -6.76
N SER A 100 -10.38 3.55 -7.02
CA SER A 100 -10.09 4.24 -8.28
C SER A 100 -9.04 3.51 -9.11
N HIS A 101 -8.37 2.52 -8.54
CA HIS A 101 -7.35 1.71 -9.21
C HIS A 101 -7.44 0.28 -8.68
N THR A 102 -6.95 -0.69 -9.46
CA THR A 102 -6.92 -2.10 -9.08
C THR A 102 -5.55 -2.70 -9.33
N VAL A 103 -5.04 -3.46 -8.37
CA VAL A 103 -3.86 -4.33 -8.51
C VAL A 103 -4.31 -5.77 -8.40
N HIS A 104 -4.05 -6.56 -9.43
CA HIS A 104 -4.34 -7.99 -9.42
C HIS A 104 -3.08 -8.78 -9.05
N ALA A 105 -3.14 -9.51 -7.94
CA ALA A 105 -2.05 -10.34 -7.43
C ALA A 105 -2.34 -11.83 -7.64
N HIS A 106 -1.37 -12.52 -8.24
CA HIS A 106 -1.35 -13.97 -8.46
C HIS A 106 -0.34 -14.61 -7.51
N PHE A 107 -0.80 -15.45 -6.60
CA PHE A 107 0.04 -16.02 -5.56
C PHE A 107 0.57 -17.39 -5.97
N ARG A 108 1.84 -17.61 -5.64
CA ARG A 108 2.57 -18.85 -5.89
C ARG A 108 3.30 -19.19 -4.59
N SER A 109 3.01 -20.33 -4.00
CA SER A 109 3.65 -20.72 -2.73
C SER A 109 4.44 -22.00 -2.91
N ILE A 110 5.69 -21.99 -2.48
CA ILE A 110 6.52 -23.18 -2.23
C ILE A 110 6.83 -23.32 -0.73
N SER A 111 6.23 -22.46 0.09
CA SER A 111 6.49 -22.36 1.53
C SER A 111 5.28 -21.82 2.29
N LEU A 112 5.06 -22.34 3.49
CA LEU A 112 4.17 -21.76 4.48
C LEU A 112 4.91 -20.66 5.25
N THR A 113 4.44 -19.42 5.11
CA THR A 113 5.00 -18.23 5.75
C THR A 113 4.56 -18.07 7.20
N ASN A 114 5.38 -17.39 8.01
CA ASN A 114 5.06 -17.07 9.40
C ASN A 114 3.83 -16.16 9.53
N VAL A 115 3.63 -15.27 8.56
CA VAL A 115 2.38 -14.52 8.39
C VAL A 115 1.48 -15.31 7.45
N PRO A 116 0.31 -15.82 7.90
CA PRO A 116 -0.59 -16.59 7.03
C PRO A 116 -0.98 -15.82 5.78
N PHE A 117 -1.13 -16.52 4.65
CA PHE A 117 -1.47 -15.93 3.35
C PHE A 117 -2.61 -14.91 3.43
N GLU A 118 -3.74 -15.27 4.05
CA GLU A 118 -4.88 -14.38 4.16
C GLU A 118 -4.56 -13.11 4.96
N GLN A 119 -3.73 -13.23 5.99
CA GLN A 119 -3.33 -12.09 6.79
C GLN A 119 -2.41 -11.17 5.98
N SER A 120 -1.46 -11.72 5.24
CA SER A 120 -0.63 -10.97 4.30
C SER A 120 -1.51 -10.21 3.30
N LEU A 121 -2.46 -10.90 2.65
CA LEU A 121 -3.40 -10.28 1.71
C LEU A 121 -4.19 -9.13 2.36
N ARG A 122 -4.78 -9.35 3.54
CA ARG A 122 -5.51 -8.32 4.31
C ARG A 122 -4.63 -7.13 4.67
N ASN A 123 -3.36 -7.36 4.99
CA ASN A 123 -2.41 -6.28 5.32
C ASN A 123 -2.14 -5.41 4.10
N ALA A 124 -1.88 -6.00 2.93
CA ALA A 124 -1.72 -5.26 1.69
C ALA A 124 -3.00 -4.49 1.33
N GLN A 125 -4.17 -5.12 1.38
CA GLN A 125 -5.46 -4.48 1.17
C GLN A 125 -5.68 -3.30 2.12
N THR A 126 -5.30 -3.43 3.38
CA THR A 126 -5.40 -2.36 4.37
C THR A 126 -4.53 -1.17 4.00
N VAL A 127 -3.30 -1.39 3.53
CA VAL A 127 -2.38 -0.29 3.19
C VAL A 127 -2.78 0.37 1.88
N TYR A 128 -2.96 -0.40 0.81
CA TYR A 128 -3.29 0.10 -0.53
C TYR A 128 -4.70 0.69 -0.61
N GLY A 129 -5.66 0.11 0.10
CA GLY A 129 -7.04 0.59 0.18
C GLY A 129 -7.14 2.01 0.74
N GLN A 130 -6.17 2.44 1.57
CA GLN A 130 -6.09 3.83 2.04
C GLN A 130 -6.01 4.83 0.90
N TYR A 131 -5.46 4.41 -0.23
CA TYR A 131 -5.17 5.25 -1.37
C TYR A 131 -6.05 4.89 -2.56
N GLY A 132 -7.23 4.29 -2.32
CA GLY A 132 -8.19 3.95 -3.37
C GLY A 132 -7.63 2.94 -4.38
N ILE A 133 -6.67 2.11 -3.97
CA ILE A 133 -6.12 0.99 -4.75
C ILE A 133 -6.75 -0.29 -4.19
N ASP A 134 -7.53 -0.97 -5.02
CA ASP A 134 -8.11 -2.28 -4.71
C ASP A 134 -7.08 -3.38 -4.96
N PHE A 135 -6.54 -3.94 -3.89
CA PHE A 135 -5.58 -5.04 -3.98
C PHE A 135 -6.32 -6.38 -4.02
N ARG A 136 -6.45 -6.94 -5.23
CA ARG A 136 -7.27 -8.13 -5.49
C ARG A 136 -6.44 -9.39 -5.52
N TYR A 137 -6.96 -10.41 -4.85
CA TYR A 137 -6.59 -11.79 -5.13
C TYR A 137 -7.15 -12.19 -6.49
N ALA A 138 -6.28 -12.51 -7.44
CA ALA A 138 -6.68 -13.04 -8.75
C ALA A 138 -6.73 -14.57 -8.72
N GLU A 139 -5.63 -15.18 -8.28
CA GLU A 139 -5.46 -16.63 -8.21
C GLU A 139 -4.36 -16.96 -7.19
N GLY A 140 -4.33 -18.19 -6.69
CA GLY A 140 -3.34 -18.70 -5.75
C GLY A 140 -3.10 -20.18 -6.00
N GLN A 141 -1.83 -20.59 -6.01
CA GLN A 141 -1.44 -21.98 -6.22
C GLN A 141 -0.28 -22.35 -5.29
N SER A 142 -0.39 -23.52 -4.65
CA SER A 142 0.77 -24.21 -4.07
C SER A 142 1.51 -24.93 -5.19
N LEU A 143 2.78 -24.59 -5.40
CA LEU A 143 3.59 -25.13 -6.46
C LEU A 143 4.21 -26.45 -6.02
N LEU A 144 3.88 -27.52 -6.72
CA LEU A 144 4.54 -28.82 -6.56
C LEU A 144 5.90 -28.76 -7.24
N LEU A 145 6.95 -28.77 -6.43
CA LEU A 145 8.33 -28.74 -6.90
C LEU A 145 8.82 -30.16 -7.19
N THR A 146 9.67 -30.29 -8.20
CA THR A 146 10.50 -31.49 -8.36
C THR A 146 11.60 -31.53 -7.29
N PRO A 147 12.18 -32.69 -6.96
CA PRO A 147 13.26 -32.77 -5.96
C PRO A 147 14.45 -31.84 -6.23
N ALA A 148 14.81 -31.65 -7.51
CA ALA A 148 15.86 -30.71 -7.90
C ALA A 148 15.49 -29.24 -7.63
N GLN A 149 14.22 -28.88 -7.85
CA GLN A 149 13.70 -27.54 -7.56
C GLN A 149 13.56 -27.31 -6.05
N GLU A 150 13.19 -28.33 -5.27
CA GLU A 150 13.16 -28.23 -3.81
C GLU A 150 14.56 -27.91 -3.27
N ALA A 151 15.58 -28.62 -3.75
CA ALA A 151 16.96 -28.34 -3.38
C ALA A 151 17.42 -26.93 -3.83
N LEU A 152 17.03 -26.50 -5.04
CA LEU A 152 17.38 -25.19 -5.59
C LEU A 152 16.69 -24.04 -4.83
N PHE A 153 15.42 -24.20 -4.44
CA PHE A 153 14.62 -23.12 -3.82
C PHE A 153 14.49 -23.26 -2.30
N ASP A 154 15.23 -24.19 -1.67
CA ASP A 154 15.34 -24.28 -0.21
C ASP A 154 15.87 -22.96 0.39
N ARG A 155 16.78 -22.31 -0.35
CA ARG A 155 17.25 -20.96 -0.08
C ARG A 155 17.58 -20.25 -1.38
N ILE A 156 17.01 -19.06 -1.58
CA ILE A 156 17.40 -18.16 -2.67
C ILE A 156 18.63 -17.36 -2.23
N ASP A 157 19.78 -17.68 -2.81
CA ASP A 157 21.07 -17.06 -2.51
C ASP A 157 21.47 -15.94 -3.49
N GLN A 158 20.78 -15.85 -4.63
CA GLN A 158 20.93 -14.77 -5.59
C GLN A 158 20.63 -13.41 -4.93
N GLN A 159 21.48 -12.42 -5.23
CA GLN A 159 21.27 -11.05 -4.77
C GLN A 159 20.00 -10.45 -5.37
N CYS A 160 19.22 -9.75 -4.55
CA CYS A 160 18.06 -9.01 -5.02
C CYS A 160 18.51 -7.79 -5.83
N ASN A 161 18.28 -7.84 -7.14
CA ASN A 161 18.52 -6.76 -8.09
C ASN A 161 17.19 -6.36 -8.74
N TRP A 162 17.09 -5.12 -9.23
CA TRP A 162 15.86 -4.65 -9.90
C TRP A 162 15.49 -5.45 -11.14
N ASN A 163 16.47 -5.67 -12.02
CA ASN A 163 16.28 -6.40 -13.28
C ASN A 163 16.84 -7.81 -13.11
N ILE A 164 15.94 -8.79 -13.07
CA ILE A 164 16.29 -10.20 -12.92
C ILE A 164 15.94 -10.92 -14.22
N SER A 165 16.94 -11.50 -14.88
CA SER A 165 16.73 -12.26 -16.13
C SER A 165 17.52 -13.57 -16.18
N SER A 166 18.11 -13.96 -15.05
CA SER A 166 18.87 -15.19 -14.87
C SER A 166 18.87 -15.62 -13.39
N GLY A 167 19.39 -16.81 -13.12
CA GLY A 167 19.57 -17.34 -11.76
C GLY A 167 18.29 -17.89 -11.14
N GLU A 168 18.32 -18.07 -9.83
CA GLU A 168 17.23 -18.64 -9.03
C GLU A 168 15.94 -17.85 -9.15
N TYR A 169 15.99 -16.52 -9.11
CA TYR A 169 14.78 -15.70 -9.22
C TYR A 169 14.13 -15.83 -10.61
N ASP A 170 14.90 -15.83 -11.71
CA ASP A 170 14.33 -16.03 -13.04
C ASP A 170 13.68 -17.41 -13.16
N GLN A 171 14.35 -18.46 -12.65
CA GLN A 171 13.79 -19.82 -12.59
C GLN A 171 12.53 -19.90 -11.73
N LEU A 172 12.52 -19.28 -10.54
CA LEU A 172 11.35 -19.21 -9.66
C LEU A 172 10.19 -18.48 -10.35
N HIS A 173 10.46 -17.33 -10.98
CA HIS A 173 9.45 -16.51 -11.65
C HIS A 173 8.88 -17.17 -12.91
N ASN A 174 9.50 -18.24 -13.40
CA ASN A 174 9.01 -19.13 -14.46
C ASN A 174 8.08 -20.24 -13.96
N LEU A 175 7.97 -20.46 -12.65
CA LEU A 175 7.05 -21.45 -12.10
C LEU A 175 5.59 -20.99 -12.09
N GLY A 176 4.70 -21.98 -12.24
CA GLY A 176 3.25 -21.80 -12.26
C GLY A 176 2.71 -21.30 -13.59
N PRO A 177 1.38 -21.20 -13.73
CA PRO A 177 0.76 -20.75 -14.97
C PRO A 177 1.11 -19.28 -15.26
N PRO A 178 1.10 -18.89 -16.55
CA PRO A 178 1.31 -17.50 -16.94
C PRO A 178 0.23 -16.60 -16.35
N CYS A 179 0.55 -15.32 -16.15
CA CYS A 179 -0.41 -14.29 -15.78
C CYS A 179 -0.29 -13.11 -16.76
N PRO A 180 -1.33 -12.26 -16.86
CA PRO A 180 -1.24 -11.03 -17.65
C PRO A 180 -0.03 -10.17 -17.25
N ALA A 181 0.59 -9.50 -18.21
CA ALA A 181 1.79 -8.68 -18.00
C ALA A 181 1.53 -7.44 -17.11
N ASN A 182 0.27 -7.03 -16.98
CA ASN A 182 -0.20 -5.98 -16.08
C ASN A 182 -0.69 -6.53 -14.73
N HIS A 183 -0.37 -7.77 -14.36
CA HIS A 183 -0.64 -8.31 -13.03
C HIS A 183 0.68 -8.59 -12.30
N VAL A 184 0.62 -8.70 -10.97
CA VAL A 184 1.80 -8.98 -10.14
C VAL A 184 1.78 -10.43 -9.67
N LYS A 185 2.86 -11.18 -9.89
CA LYS A 185 3.04 -12.47 -9.23
C LYS A 185 3.71 -12.29 -7.87
N VAL A 186 3.21 -12.99 -6.86
CA VAL A 186 3.78 -12.98 -5.51
C VAL A 186 4.20 -14.40 -5.14
N TYR A 187 5.50 -14.61 -4.99
CA TYR A 187 6.09 -15.89 -4.64
C TYR A 187 6.40 -15.96 -3.15
N PHE A 188 5.91 -16.98 -2.46
CA PHE A 188 6.28 -17.29 -1.07
C PHE A 188 7.30 -18.41 -1.02
N VAL A 189 8.46 -18.14 -0.42
CA VAL A 189 9.65 -19.01 -0.47
C VAL A 189 10.18 -19.32 0.92
N ASN A 190 10.99 -20.37 1.07
CA ASN A 190 11.48 -20.79 2.38
C ASN A 190 12.46 -19.77 2.98
N ARG A 191 13.58 -19.50 2.30
CA ARG A 191 14.65 -18.64 2.81
C ARG A 191 15.24 -17.78 1.70
N MET A 192 15.77 -16.62 2.09
CA MET A 192 16.43 -15.68 1.20
C MET A 192 17.71 -15.15 1.86
N ARG A 193 18.74 -14.86 1.08
CA ARG A 193 20.02 -14.35 1.60
C ARG A 193 19.96 -12.86 1.87
N GLY A 194 20.01 -12.49 3.17
CA GLY A 194 20.23 -11.12 3.62
C GLY A 194 19.05 -10.15 3.46
N VAL A 195 17.91 -10.64 2.96
CA VAL A 195 16.66 -9.89 2.79
C VAL A 195 15.48 -10.79 3.14
N LEU A 196 14.34 -10.21 3.48
CA LEU A 196 13.08 -10.94 3.71
C LEU A 196 12.15 -10.94 2.49
N GLY A 197 12.53 -10.22 1.44
CA GLY A 197 11.77 -10.12 0.22
C GLY A 197 12.58 -9.47 -0.90
N CYS A 198 12.03 -9.55 -2.11
CA CYS A 198 12.57 -8.90 -3.28
C CYS A 198 11.46 -8.57 -4.29
N GLY A 199 11.29 -7.28 -4.60
CA GLY A 199 10.45 -6.81 -5.70
C GLY A 199 11.16 -6.72 -7.05
N GLY A 200 12.37 -7.26 -7.16
CA GLY A 200 13.12 -7.37 -8.41
C GLY A 200 12.53 -8.44 -9.33
N HIS A 201 12.45 -8.16 -10.63
CA HIS A 201 11.82 -9.07 -11.59
C HIS A 201 12.29 -8.85 -13.03
N LYS A 202 11.86 -9.72 -13.94
CA LYS A 202 12.13 -9.56 -15.38
C LYS A 202 11.27 -8.44 -15.98
N PRO A 203 11.79 -7.63 -16.92
CA PRO A 203 10.97 -6.66 -17.65
C PRO A 203 9.72 -7.32 -18.27
N GLY A 204 8.57 -6.67 -18.12
CA GLY A 204 7.28 -7.18 -18.60
C GLY A 204 6.69 -8.36 -17.81
N ARG A 205 7.36 -8.80 -16.72
CA ARG A 205 6.88 -9.88 -15.85
C ARG A 205 6.94 -9.46 -14.37
N PRO A 206 6.02 -8.59 -13.94
CA PRO A 206 6.01 -8.05 -12.58
C PRO A 206 5.90 -9.16 -11.53
N ALA A 207 6.87 -9.20 -10.63
CA ALA A 207 6.91 -10.22 -9.58
C ALA A 207 7.53 -9.67 -8.29
N ALA A 208 7.05 -10.18 -7.17
CA ALA A 208 7.59 -10.00 -5.84
C ALA A 208 7.84 -11.37 -5.22
N THR A 209 8.91 -11.49 -4.44
CA THR A 209 9.28 -12.69 -3.70
C THR A 209 9.31 -12.36 -2.21
N VAL A 210 8.75 -13.22 -1.38
CA VAL A 210 8.58 -13.00 0.06
C VAL A 210 9.02 -14.26 0.80
N ALA A 211 9.97 -14.12 1.71
CA ALA A 211 10.48 -15.23 2.52
C ALA A 211 9.48 -15.67 3.59
N LYS A 212 9.62 -16.90 4.07
CA LYS A 212 8.85 -17.44 5.19
C LYS A 212 8.91 -16.58 6.44
N GLU A 213 10.09 -16.05 6.73
CA GLU A 213 10.38 -15.24 7.92
C GLU A 213 9.92 -13.78 7.79
N ALA A 214 9.38 -13.40 6.63
CA ALA A 214 8.89 -12.06 6.38
C ALA A 214 7.80 -11.63 7.37
N TRP A 215 7.80 -10.35 7.70
CA TRP A 215 6.92 -9.74 8.67
C TRP A 215 5.60 -9.28 8.07
N ARG A 216 4.71 -8.81 8.95
CA ARG A 216 3.32 -8.45 8.65
C ARG A 216 3.13 -7.60 7.39
N TRP A 217 4.05 -6.68 7.12
CA TRP A 217 3.90 -5.69 6.05
C TRP A 217 4.77 -5.97 4.82
N ASP A 218 5.62 -7.00 4.86
CA ASP A 218 6.68 -7.21 3.88
C ASP A 218 6.13 -7.59 2.51
N MET A 219 5.09 -8.43 2.44
CA MET A 219 4.45 -8.72 1.15
C MET A 219 3.91 -7.43 0.49
N GLY A 220 3.32 -6.53 1.30
CA GLY A 220 2.92 -5.22 0.81
C GLY A 220 4.11 -4.38 0.36
N HIS A 221 5.22 -4.39 1.12
CA HIS A 221 6.47 -3.69 0.79
C HIS A 221 7.06 -4.15 -0.53
N GLU A 222 7.16 -5.46 -0.76
CA GLU A 222 7.74 -6.01 -1.99
C GLU A 222 6.88 -5.73 -3.21
N VAL A 223 5.55 -5.80 -3.09
CA VAL A 223 4.68 -5.33 -4.18
C VAL A 223 4.83 -3.81 -4.37
N GLY A 224 5.13 -3.07 -3.29
CA GLY A 224 5.43 -1.65 -3.36
C GLY A 224 6.66 -1.36 -4.23
N HIS A 225 7.71 -2.18 -4.12
CA HIS A 225 8.86 -2.12 -5.03
C HIS A 225 8.48 -2.32 -6.48
N VAL A 226 7.64 -3.33 -6.78
CA VAL A 226 7.14 -3.58 -8.13
C VAL A 226 6.42 -2.36 -8.70
N LEU A 227 5.51 -1.77 -7.92
CA LEU A 227 4.69 -0.63 -8.38
C LEU A 227 5.46 0.70 -8.44
N LEU A 228 6.49 0.87 -7.62
CA LEU A 228 7.35 2.06 -7.63
C LEU A 228 8.41 1.99 -8.73
N THR A 229 8.86 0.78 -9.09
CA THR A 229 9.95 0.50 -10.03
C THR A 229 11.30 1.08 -9.60
N SER A 230 12.38 0.69 -10.28
CA SER A 230 13.71 1.26 -10.07
C SER A 230 13.80 2.76 -10.38
N SER A 231 12.83 3.31 -11.12
CA SER A 231 12.83 4.73 -11.52
C SER A 231 12.35 5.68 -10.40
N PHE A 232 11.84 5.15 -9.29
CA PHE A 232 11.39 5.98 -8.16
C PHE A 232 12.49 6.05 -7.11
N VAL A 233 13.10 7.23 -6.98
CA VAL A 233 14.26 7.44 -6.11
C VAL A 233 13.98 8.57 -5.11
N PRO A 234 14.24 8.37 -3.81
CA PRO A 234 14.58 7.10 -3.17
C PRO A 234 13.36 6.16 -3.08
N VAL A 235 13.56 4.86 -3.31
CA VAL A 235 12.48 3.87 -3.18
C VAL A 235 12.12 3.64 -1.71
N HIS A 236 13.15 3.60 -0.85
CA HIS A 236 12.98 3.45 0.58
C HIS A 236 12.84 4.80 1.27
N HIS A 237 12.06 4.81 2.33
CA HIS A 237 11.71 6.01 3.06
C HIS A 237 12.06 5.89 4.54
N ALA A 238 12.78 6.86 5.11
CA ALA A 238 13.29 6.77 6.48
C ALA A 238 12.21 6.74 7.57
N HIS A 239 10.99 7.23 7.29
CA HIS A 239 9.93 7.28 8.31
C HIS A 239 9.37 5.88 8.65
N PRO A 240 9.31 5.47 9.93
CA PRO A 240 8.99 4.09 10.36
C PRO A 240 7.55 3.63 10.09
N ARG A 241 6.64 4.59 9.84
CA ARG A 241 5.26 4.31 9.40
C ARG A 241 5.12 4.18 7.90
N ASN A 242 6.14 4.55 7.10
CA ASN A 242 6.07 4.38 5.66
C ASN A 242 6.15 2.88 5.33
N LEU A 243 5.32 2.41 4.39
CA LEU A 243 5.37 1.02 3.94
C LEU A 243 6.75 0.67 3.38
N MET A 244 7.35 1.59 2.63
CA MET A 244 8.67 1.44 2.02
C MET A 244 9.80 1.80 2.98
N ASN A 245 9.63 1.63 4.29
CA ASN A 245 10.74 1.82 5.21
C ASN A 245 11.77 0.68 5.04
N ALA A 246 13.06 1.01 4.93
CA ALA A 246 14.12 0.02 4.75
C ALA A 246 14.35 -0.87 5.99
N PHE A 247 13.90 -0.42 7.16
CA PHE A 247 14.03 -1.12 8.44
C PHE A 247 12.63 -1.27 9.06
N PRO A 248 11.73 -2.03 8.40
CA PRO A 248 10.37 -2.15 8.89
C PRO A 248 10.41 -2.73 10.32
N ALA A 249 9.49 -2.29 11.17
CA ALA A 249 9.27 -2.96 12.44
C ALA A 249 8.04 -3.85 12.32
N ASP A 250 8.13 -5.09 12.82
CA ASP A 250 6.98 -5.98 12.96
C ASP A 250 6.08 -5.51 14.10
N ASN A 251 5.18 -4.59 13.77
CA ASN A 251 4.18 -4.10 14.70
C ASN A 251 2.84 -3.88 14.00
N ALA A 252 1.79 -3.75 14.79
CA ALA A 252 0.42 -3.60 14.30
C ALA A 252 0.12 -2.20 13.71
N THR A 253 1.08 -1.27 13.69
CA THR A 253 0.86 0.07 13.13
C THR A 253 0.64 -0.03 11.63
N ILE A 254 -0.59 0.29 11.19
CA ILE A 254 -0.94 0.36 9.78
C ILE A 254 -0.02 1.36 9.09
N LYS A 255 0.63 0.88 8.02
CA LYS A 255 1.58 1.66 7.24
C LYS A 255 0.88 2.70 6.36
N ILE A 256 1.61 3.75 6.03
CA ILE A 256 1.21 4.82 5.12
C ILE A 256 2.17 4.88 3.93
N LEU A 257 1.77 5.59 2.88
CA LEU A 257 2.58 5.94 1.72
C LEU A 257 2.57 7.46 1.55
N THR A 258 3.60 7.99 0.90
CA THR A 258 3.64 9.40 0.53
C THR A 258 2.81 9.67 -0.72
N LEU A 259 2.46 10.93 -0.96
CA LEU A 259 1.76 11.39 -2.16
C LEU A 259 2.54 11.03 -3.42
N ALA A 260 3.87 11.20 -3.41
CA ALA A 260 4.72 10.84 -4.52
C ALA A 260 4.70 9.33 -4.80
N GLN A 261 4.79 8.50 -3.75
CA GLN A 261 4.73 7.04 -3.88
C GLN A 261 3.38 6.62 -4.48
N VAL A 262 2.27 7.10 -3.93
CA VAL A 262 0.92 6.75 -4.43
C VAL A 262 0.71 7.21 -5.86
N ARG A 263 1.14 8.43 -6.23
CA ARG A 263 1.06 8.91 -7.61
C ARG A 263 1.86 8.02 -8.56
N LYS A 264 3.08 7.64 -8.19
CA LYS A 264 3.89 6.71 -8.98
C LYS A 264 3.21 5.35 -9.10
N MET A 265 2.74 4.77 -7.99
CA MET A 265 2.06 3.48 -7.98
C MET A 265 0.80 3.48 -8.86
N ARG A 266 -0.06 4.51 -8.76
CA ARG A 266 -1.27 4.67 -9.58
C ARG A 266 -0.98 4.87 -11.08
N SER A 267 0.22 5.32 -11.44
CA SER A 267 0.66 5.41 -12.84
C SER A 267 1.22 4.10 -13.40
N HIS A 268 1.44 3.09 -12.55
CA HIS A 268 2.02 1.82 -12.97
C HIS A 268 0.98 0.97 -13.74
N PRO A 269 1.36 0.28 -14.84
CA PRO A 269 0.43 -0.55 -15.60
C PRO A 269 -0.30 -1.63 -14.77
N CYS A 270 0.34 -2.12 -13.70
CA CYS A 270 -0.28 -3.09 -12.78
C CYS A 270 -1.27 -2.51 -11.78
N CYS A 271 -1.36 -1.18 -11.68
CA CYS A 271 -2.30 -0.48 -10.83
C CYS A 271 -3.25 0.28 -11.76
N ALA A 272 -4.08 -0.45 -12.50
CA ALA A 272 -4.90 0.12 -13.55
C ALA A 272 -6.06 0.94 -12.95
N GLY A 273 -6.31 2.13 -13.50
CA GLY A 273 -7.55 2.87 -13.27
C GLY A 273 -8.76 2.18 -13.91
N PRO A 274 -10.01 2.62 -13.58
CA PRO A 274 -11.22 2.19 -14.27
C PRO A 274 -11.21 2.56 -15.76
#